data_AF-A0A1I0YC80-F1
#
_entry.id   AF-A0A1I0YC80-F1
#
_cell.length_a   1.000
_cell.length_b   1.000
_cell.length_c   1.000
_cell.angle_alpha   90.00
_cell.angle_beta   90.00
_cell.angle_gamma   90.00
#
_symmetry.space_group_name_H-M   'P 1'
#
loop_
_entity.id
_entity.type
_entity.pdbx_description
1 polymer ?
#
loop_
_entity_poly.entity_id
_entity_poly.type
_entity_poly.pdbx_seq_one_letter_code
_entity_poly.pdbx_strand_id
1 'polypeptide(L)'
;MNKKLSKYADALPIPKTLKPLRKKNNEDYYEVQMTEFHQKMHPDLRPTRLWGYNGQFPGPVIDVNRGESIRVKWENKLPDKHFLPIDKSFYNLSELPEVRTVTHLHGSETRPESDGYPEAWYTRNFKETGPGFKTEVYHYPNHQRGATLWYHDHAMGITRLKRLCRSCRHVYYS
;
A
#
# COMPACT_ATOMS: atom_id res chain seq x y z
N MET A 1 -23.12 17.84 22.05
CA MET A 1 -22.53 19.07 21.48
C MET A 1 -21.53 18.67 20.40
N ASN A 2 -21.81 19.02 19.14
CA ASN A 2 -20.98 18.64 17.99
C ASN A 2 -19.81 19.63 17.91
N LYS A 3 -18.77 19.41 18.73
CA LYS A 3 -17.58 20.28 18.73
C LYS A 3 -16.81 19.99 17.44
N LYS A 4 -16.90 20.89 16.46
CA LYS A 4 -16.06 20.82 15.25
C LYS A 4 -14.59 20.81 15.68
N LEU A 5 -13.78 19.99 15.00
CA LEU A 5 -12.34 19.96 15.23
C LEU A 5 -11.73 21.33 14.93
N SER A 6 -10.76 21.74 15.74
CA SER A 6 -10.01 22.97 15.52
C SER A 6 -9.16 22.84 14.26
N LYS A 7 -9.10 23.90 13.45
CA LYS A 7 -8.28 23.92 12.23
C LYS A 7 -6.84 24.24 12.61
N TYR A 8 -5.89 23.67 11.87
CA TYR A 8 -4.44 23.92 12.01
C TYR A 8 -3.89 23.61 13.41
N ALA A 9 -4.49 22.62 14.08
CA ALA A 9 -4.17 22.27 15.46
C ALA A 9 -2.93 21.37 15.62
N ASP A 10 -2.49 20.71 14.53
CA ASP A 10 -1.31 19.86 14.48
C ASP A 10 -0.42 20.25 13.29
N ALA A 11 0.89 20.06 13.46
CA ALA A 11 1.85 20.19 12.36
C ALA A 11 1.60 19.10 11.30
N LEU A 12 1.88 19.42 10.03
CA LEU A 12 1.78 18.45 8.93
C LEU A 12 2.85 17.36 9.11
N PRO A 13 2.48 16.07 9.25
CA PRO A 13 3.47 15.01 9.33
C PRO A 13 4.17 14.82 7.99
N ILE A 14 5.50 14.69 8.03
CA ILE A 14 6.32 14.35 6.87
C ILE A 14 6.60 12.84 6.91
N PRO A 15 6.13 12.05 5.92
CA PRO A 15 6.39 10.62 5.88
C PRO A 15 7.88 10.32 5.77
N LYS A 16 8.33 9.22 6.39
CA LYS A 16 9.72 8.79 6.33
C LYS A 16 10.04 8.18 4.96
N THR A 17 11.22 8.48 4.43
CA THR A 17 11.76 7.77 3.27
C THR A 17 12.23 6.38 3.67
N LEU A 18 11.70 5.36 3.00
CA LEU A 18 12.07 3.97 3.19
C LEU A 18 13.50 3.72 2.71
N LYS A 19 14.25 2.92 3.46
CA LYS A 19 15.57 2.44 3.05
C LYS A 19 15.46 0.99 2.57
N PRO A 20 16.23 0.59 1.55
CA PRO A 20 16.22 -0.78 1.07
C PRO A 20 16.78 -1.72 2.15
N LEU A 21 16.19 -2.91 2.25
CA LEU A 21 16.66 -3.97 3.15
C LEU A 21 17.97 -4.57 2.62
N ARG A 22 18.11 -4.67 1.29
CA ARG A 22 19.33 -5.14 0.63
C ARG A 22 19.61 -4.31 -0.61
N LYS A 23 20.86 -3.92 -0.77
CA LYS A 23 21.38 -3.33 -2.01
C LYS A 23 22.18 -4.38 -2.77
N LYS A 24 21.85 -4.66 -4.02
CA LYS A 24 22.61 -5.59 -4.88
C LYS A 24 22.64 -5.05 -6.30
N ASN A 25 23.83 -4.72 -6.81
CA ASN A 25 24.11 -4.40 -8.22
C ASN A 25 22.95 -3.67 -8.96
N ASN A 26 22.54 -2.50 -8.46
CA ASN A 26 21.49 -1.68 -9.07
C ASN A 26 20.07 -2.30 -9.08
N GLU A 27 19.81 -3.23 -8.16
CA GLU A 27 18.51 -3.84 -7.89
C GLU A 27 18.22 -3.81 -6.38
N ASP A 28 17.80 -2.64 -5.89
CA ASP A 28 17.50 -2.43 -4.48
C ASP A 28 16.24 -3.21 -4.09
N TYR A 29 16.31 -3.92 -2.96
CA TYR A 29 15.23 -4.77 -2.46
C TYR A 29 14.59 -4.16 -1.20
N TYR A 30 13.28 -4.01 -1.25
CA TYR A 30 12.45 -3.46 -0.17
C TYR A 30 11.43 -4.49 0.29
N GLU A 31 11.10 -4.44 1.58
CA GLU A 31 9.96 -5.13 2.15
C GLU A 31 9.02 -4.11 2.78
N VAL A 32 7.74 -4.22 2.46
CA VAL A 32 6.71 -3.33 2.99
C VAL A 32 5.57 -4.17 3.51
N GLN A 33 5.27 -4.03 4.80
CA GLN A 33 4.26 -4.82 5.48
C GLN A 33 3.01 -3.99 5.71
N MET A 34 1.85 -4.51 5.30
CA MET A 34 0.55 -3.94 5.63
C MET A 34 0.16 -4.41 7.04
N THR A 35 0.05 -3.48 7.99
CA THR A 35 -0.25 -3.79 9.40
C THR A 35 -1.41 -2.93 9.91
N GLU A 36 -2.08 -3.45 10.95
CA GLU A 36 -3.05 -2.68 11.73
C GLU A 36 -2.34 -1.92 12.85
N PHE A 37 -2.72 -0.66 13.05
CA PHE A 37 -2.13 0.21 14.06
C PHE A 37 -3.13 1.30 14.49
N HIS A 38 -2.76 2.09 15.50
CA HIS A 38 -3.54 3.24 15.94
C HIS A 38 -2.72 4.52 15.77
N GLN A 39 -3.31 5.56 15.17
CA GLN A 39 -2.67 6.86 15.00
C GLN A 39 -3.60 7.96 15.47
N LYS A 40 -3.03 8.96 16.15
CA LYS A 40 -3.77 10.18 16.51
C LYS A 40 -3.92 11.05 15.27
N MET A 41 -5.16 11.32 14.87
CA MET A 41 -5.48 12.09 13.65
C MET A 41 -5.73 13.58 13.93
N HIS A 42 -5.91 13.95 15.20
CA HIS A 42 -6.13 15.31 15.68
C HIS A 42 -5.93 15.35 17.21
N PRO A 43 -5.52 16.48 17.84
CA PRO A 43 -5.23 16.52 19.28
C PRO A 43 -6.43 16.18 20.16
N ASP A 44 -7.62 16.56 19.69
CA ASP A 44 -8.90 16.34 20.39
C ASP A 44 -9.52 14.95 20.14
N LEU A 45 -8.90 14.09 19.32
CA LEU A 45 -9.40 12.75 19.02
C LEU A 45 -8.63 11.67 19.77
N ARG A 46 -9.33 10.58 20.10
CA ARG A 46 -8.67 9.32 20.46
C ARG A 46 -7.94 8.75 19.23
N PRO A 47 -6.85 8.00 19.43
CA PRO A 47 -6.18 7.31 18.32
C PRO A 47 -7.17 6.49 17.49
N THR A 48 -7.13 6.69 16.17
CA THR A 48 -7.98 5.99 15.21
C THR A 48 -7.30 4.71 14.77
N ARG A 49 -8.05 3.61 14.75
CA ARG A 49 -7.59 2.35 14.16
C ARG A 49 -7.45 2.50 12.65
N LEU A 50 -6.28 2.19 12.13
CA LEU A 50 -5.94 2.29 10.71
C LEU A 50 -5.21 1.03 10.25
N TRP A 51 -5.29 0.77 8.95
CA TRP A 51 -4.35 -0.09 8.25
C TRP A 51 -3.39 0.78 7.46
N GLY A 52 -2.13 0.36 7.36
CA GLY A 52 -1.11 1.17 6.71
C GLY A 52 0.10 0.35 6.30
N TYR A 53 0.84 0.87 5.32
CA TYR A 53 2.11 0.33 4.90
C TYR A 53 3.18 0.68 5.94
N ASN A 54 3.89 -0.33 6.45
CA ASN A 54 4.81 -0.26 7.58
C ASN A 54 4.20 0.41 8.83
N GLY A 55 2.90 0.18 9.08
CA GLY A 55 2.20 0.72 10.26
C GLY A 55 2.15 2.24 10.30
N GLN A 56 2.09 2.89 9.14
CA GLN A 56 2.07 4.35 9.00
C GLN A 56 0.95 4.79 8.06
N PHE A 57 0.40 5.97 8.34
CA PHE A 57 -0.53 6.66 7.44
C PHE A 57 -0.15 8.15 7.32
N PRO A 58 0.21 8.64 6.12
CA PRO A 58 0.51 7.88 4.90
C PRO A 58 1.60 6.82 5.07
N GLY A 59 1.67 5.85 4.15
CA GLY A 59 2.79 4.89 4.11
C GLY A 59 4.14 5.59 3.87
N PRO A 60 5.28 4.88 4.01
CA PRO A 60 6.59 5.48 3.81
C PRO A 60 6.82 5.87 2.35
N VAL A 61 7.63 6.91 2.12
CA VAL A 61 8.02 7.33 0.77
C VAL A 61 9.08 6.40 0.24
N ILE A 62 8.92 5.89 -0.97
CA ILE A 62 9.99 5.23 -1.71
C ILE A 62 10.58 6.28 -2.66
N ASP A 63 11.88 6.49 -2.59
CA ASP A 63 12.59 7.50 -3.38
C ASP A 63 13.66 6.78 -4.22
N VAL A 64 13.56 6.92 -5.54
CA VAL A 64 14.43 6.23 -6.49
C VAL A 64 14.83 7.15 -7.65
N ASN A 65 15.97 6.88 -8.24
CA ASN A 65 16.34 7.52 -9.51
C ASN A 65 15.77 6.74 -10.69
N ARG A 66 15.59 7.45 -11.81
CA ARG A 66 15.32 6.81 -13.10
C ARG A 66 16.43 5.79 -13.43
N GLY A 67 16.05 4.62 -13.93
CA GLY A 67 17.01 3.56 -14.28
C GLY A 67 17.45 2.67 -13.10
N GLU A 68 17.17 3.07 -11.86
CA GLU A 68 17.40 2.21 -10.71
C GLU A 68 16.29 1.17 -10.63
N SER A 69 16.59 -0.07 -11.02
CA SER A 69 15.67 -1.18 -10.86
C SER A 69 15.44 -1.43 -9.37
N ILE A 70 14.20 -1.63 -8.95
CA ILE A 70 13.91 -2.06 -7.58
C ILE A 70 12.99 -3.28 -7.55
N ARG A 71 13.09 -4.01 -6.45
CA ARG A 71 12.17 -5.09 -6.09
C ARG A 71 11.49 -4.77 -4.77
N VAL A 72 10.18 -4.95 -4.71
CA VAL A 72 9.40 -4.70 -3.50
C VAL A 72 8.56 -5.93 -3.18
N LYS A 73 8.79 -6.50 -1.99
CA LYS A 73 7.91 -7.50 -1.42
C LYS A 73 6.81 -6.79 -0.62
N TRP A 74 5.59 -6.83 -1.15
CA TRP A 74 4.41 -6.27 -0.48
C TRP A 74 3.77 -7.38 0.37
N GLU A 75 3.92 -7.33 1.68
CA GLU A 75 3.44 -8.39 2.56
C GLU A 75 2.16 -7.98 3.28
N ASN A 76 1.18 -8.88 3.28
CA ASN A 76 -0.03 -8.74 4.08
C ASN A 76 0.19 -9.33 5.48
N LYS A 77 0.20 -8.49 6.52
CA LYS A 77 0.20 -8.90 7.94
C LYS A 77 -1.07 -8.46 8.68
N LEU A 78 -2.12 -8.10 7.94
CA LEU A 78 -3.40 -7.63 8.49
C LEU A 78 -4.17 -8.77 9.20
N PRO A 79 -5.13 -8.43 10.07
CA PRO A 79 -6.09 -9.41 10.59
C PRO A 79 -6.93 -10.02 9.47
N ASP A 80 -7.46 -11.22 9.70
CA ASP A 80 -8.30 -11.93 8.71
C ASP A 80 -9.72 -11.32 8.60
N LYS A 81 -10.09 -10.44 9.53
CA LYS A 81 -11.40 -9.76 9.59
C LYS A 81 -11.24 -8.26 9.31
N HIS A 82 -12.10 -7.74 8.45
CA HIS A 82 -12.13 -6.32 8.10
C HIS A 82 -12.87 -5.52 9.18
N PHE A 83 -12.36 -4.33 9.50
CA PHE A 83 -13.04 -3.46 10.47
C PHE A 83 -14.11 -2.54 9.88
N LEU A 84 -14.01 -2.24 8.59
CA LEU A 84 -15.08 -1.58 7.82
C LEU A 84 -16.06 -2.62 7.24
N PRO A 85 -17.33 -2.25 7.04
CA PRO A 85 -18.33 -3.14 6.46
C PRO A 85 -18.00 -3.49 5.01
N ILE A 86 -17.92 -4.79 4.73
CA ILE A 86 -17.82 -5.32 3.36
C ILE A 86 -19.22 -5.69 2.90
N ASP A 87 -19.61 -5.13 1.75
CA ASP A 87 -20.79 -5.59 1.02
C ASP A 87 -20.45 -6.89 0.30
N LYS A 88 -21.08 -7.99 0.73
CA LYS A 88 -20.85 -9.34 0.21
C LYS A 88 -21.80 -9.72 -0.95
N SER A 89 -22.76 -8.86 -1.29
CA SER A 89 -23.74 -9.10 -2.35
C SER A 89 -23.18 -8.93 -3.77
N PHE A 90 -22.00 -8.33 -3.90
CA PHE A 90 -21.34 -8.06 -5.16
C PHE A 90 -20.26 -9.11 -5.45
N TYR A 91 -20.06 -9.48 -6.72
CA TYR A 91 -18.88 -10.24 -7.22
C TYR A 91 -18.49 -11.50 -6.42
N ASN A 92 -19.48 -12.30 -5.99
CA ASN A 92 -19.25 -13.51 -5.17
C ASN A 92 -18.32 -13.26 -3.96
N LEU A 93 -18.31 -12.05 -3.41
CA LEU A 93 -17.43 -11.65 -2.31
C LEU A 93 -17.72 -12.45 -1.03
N SER A 94 -18.88 -13.09 -0.93
CA SER A 94 -19.23 -14.05 0.12
C SER A 94 -18.36 -15.31 0.13
N GLU A 95 -17.81 -15.70 -1.02
CA GLU A 95 -17.00 -16.91 -1.22
C GLU A 95 -15.49 -16.63 -1.14
N LEU A 96 -15.11 -15.35 -1.14
CA LEU A 96 -13.72 -14.92 -1.11
C LEU A 96 -13.26 -14.59 0.31
N PRO A 97 -11.97 -14.76 0.64
CA PRO A 97 -11.42 -14.30 1.91
C PRO A 97 -11.76 -12.83 2.16
N GLU A 98 -12.14 -12.50 3.40
CA GLU A 98 -12.63 -11.17 3.73
C GLU A 98 -11.54 -10.10 3.57
N VAL A 99 -10.33 -10.42 4.01
CA VAL A 99 -9.17 -9.52 3.94
C VAL A 99 -8.19 -10.02 2.87
N ARG A 100 -8.27 -9.36 1.72
CA ARG A 100 -7.36 -9.52 0.59
C ARG A 100 -6.65 -8.20 0.32
N THR A 101 -5.46 -8.29 -0.25
CA THR A 101 -4.68 -7.11 -0.64
C THR A 101 -3.90 -7.35 -1.92
N VAL A 102 -3.68 -6.29 -2.69
CA VAL A 102 -2.71 -6.25 -3.79
C VAL A 102 -2.28 -4.81 -3.98
N THR A 103 -0.99 -4.53 -4.07
CA THR A 103 -0.49 -3.16 -4.21
C THR A 103 -0.32 -2.81 -5.68
N HIS A 104 -0.98 -1.74 -6.12
CA HIS A 104 -0.76 -1.11 -7.42
C HIS A 104 0.11 0.12 -7.24
N LEU A 105 1.13 0.28 -8.09
CA LEU A 105 1.93 1.50 -8.17
C LEU A 105 1.40 2.35 -9.32
N HIS A 106 0.55 3.31 -8.98
CA HIS A 106 -0.10 4.18 -9.95
C HIS A 106 0.91 5.07 -10.67
N GLY A 107 0.88 4.97 -12.00
CA GLY A 107 1.78 5.69 -12.90
C GLY A 107 3.08 4.95 -13.21
N SER A 108 3.28 3.73 -12.71
CA SER A 108 4.46 2.93 -13.04
C SER A 108 4.37 2.34 -14.44
N GLU A 109 5.45 2.45 -15.21
CA GLU A 109 5.70 1.62 -16.39
C GLU A 109 6.28 0.29 -15.90
N THR A 110 5.39 -0.67 -15.61
CA THR A 110 5.77 -1.99 -15.10
C THR A 110 5.09 -3.12 -15.87
N ARG A 111 5.57 -4.34 -15.66
CA ARG A 111 4.98 -5.54 -16.26
C ARG A 111 3.69 -5.94 -15.53
N PRO A 112 2.74 -6.61 -16.21
CA PRO A 112 1.44 -6.95 -15.63
C PRO A 112 1.52 -7.73 -14.31
N GLU A 113 2.49 -8.64 -14.18
CA GLU A 113 2.71 -9.43 -12.96
C GLU A 113 3.10 -8.60 -11.73
N SER A 114 3.58 -7.36 -11.93
CA SER A 114 3.99 -6.40 -10.90
C SER A 114 3.15 -5.13 -10.89
N ASP A 115 2.07 -5.07 -11.68
CA ASP A 115 1.20 -3.89 -11.76
C ASP A 115 0.16 -3.87 -10.64
N GLY A 116 -0.19 -5.03 -10.07
CA GLY A 116 -1.19 -5.12 -9.01
C GLY A 116 -2.62 -5.29 -9.56
N TYR A 117 -2.77 -6.18 -10.54
CA TYR A 117 -4.07 -6.55 -11.11
C TYR A 117 -5.08 -6.91 -10.00
N PRO A 118 -6.37 -6.51 -10.10
CA PRO A 118 -7.30 -6.66 -8.99
C PRO A 118 -7.51 -8.10 -8.50
N GLU A 119 -7.36 -9.09 -9.38
CA GLU A 119 -7.48 -10.52 -9.06
C GLU A 119 -6.13 -11.19 -8.75
N ALA A 120 -5.03 -10.43 -8.74
CA ALA A 120 -3.72 -10.87 -8.24
C ALA A 120 -3.57 -10.65 -6.73
N TRP A 121 -4.69 -10.62 -6.00
CA TRP A 121 -4.72 -10.43 -4.56
C TRP A 121 -4.12 -11.60 -3.80
N TYR A 122 -3.75 -11.35 -2.55
CA TYR A 122 -3.27 -12.35 -1.61
C TYR A 122 -3.75 -12.05 -0.19
N THR A 123 -3.90 -13.10 0.61
CA THR A 123 -4.24 -13.00 2.03
C THR A 123 -2.98 -12.92 2.90
N ARG A 124 -3.17 -12.94 4.22
CA ARG A 124 -2.08 -12.85 5.20
C ARG A 124 -0.98 -13.87 4.90
N ASN A 125 0.27 -13.41 4.84
CA ASN A 125 1.44 -14.23 4.53
C ASN A 125 1.33 -15.03 3.21
N PHE A 126 0.58 -14.53 2.22
CA PHE A 126 0.34 -15.20 0.93
C PHE A 126 -0.31 -16.59 1.06
N LYS A 127 -1.02 -16.85 2.17
CA LYS A 127 -1.65 -18.16 2.45
C LYS A 127 -2.63 -18.58 1.34
N GLU A 128 -3.40 -17.63 0.84
CA GLU A 128 -4.30 -17.80 -0.29
C GLU A 128 -4.06 -16.67 -1.29
N THR A 129 -4.21 -16.97 -2.58
CA THR A 129 -3.96 -16.02 -3.66
C THR A 129 -5.08 -16.08 -4.69
N GLY A 130 -5.33 -14.94 -5.35
CA GLY A 130 -6.28 -14.84 -6.43
C GLY A 130 -5.74 -15.40 -7.75
N PRO A 131 -6.60 -15.64 -8.74
CA PRO A 131 -6.23 -16.31 -9.98
C PRO A 131 -5.20 -15.53 -10.82
N GLY A 132 -5.10 -14.22 -10.63
CA GLY A 132 -4.12 -13.36 -11.30
C GLY A 132 -2.74 -13.33 -10.64
N PHE A 133 -2.56 -13.97 -9.49
CA PHE A 133 -1.30 -13.89 -8.74
C PHE A 133 -0.18 -14.65 -9.46
N LYS A 134 0.99 -14.00 -9.57
CA LYS A 134 2.18 -14.57 -10.25
C LYS A 134 3.47 -14.48 -9.43
N THR A 135 3.60 -13.51 -8.53
CA THR A 135 4.84 -13.27 -7.77
C THR A 135 4.54 -12.55 -6.45
N GLU A 136 5.30 -12.89 -5.40
CA GLU A 136 5.31 -12.15 -4.13
C GLU A 136 6.13 -10.85 -4.20
N VAL A 137 7.11 -10.81 -5.13
CA VAL A 137 8.09 -9.74 -5.24
C VAL A 137 7.84 -9.00 -6.56
N TYR A 138 7.44 -7.74 -6.44
CA TYR A 138 7.12 -6.89 -7.57
C TYR A 138 8.39 -6.24 -8.09
N HIS A 139 8.54 -6.19 -9.40
CA HIS A 139 9.66 -5.56 -10.08
C HIS A 139 9.23 -4.20 -10.63
N TYR A 140 9.99 -3.16 -10.32
CA TYR A 140 9.79 -1.82 -10.89
C TYR A 140 11.08 -1.39 -11.59
N PRO A 141 11.13 -1.45 -12.94
CA PRO A 141 12.33 -1.06 -13.70
C PRO A 141 12.68 0.42 -13.57
N ASN A 142 11.68 1.28 -13.34
CA ASN A 142 11.82 2.74 -13.24
C ASN A 142 12.47 3.35 -14.50
N HIS A 143 12.21 2.74 -15.67
CA HIS A 143 12.66 3.18 -16.98
C HIS A 143 11.71 4.22 -17.61
N GLN A 144 11.14 5.09 -16.80
CA GLN A 144 10.17 6.13 -17.20
C GLN A 144 10.69 7.54 -16.87
N ARG A 145 9.95 8.58 -17.25
CA ARG A 145 10.28 9.96 -16.84
C ARG A 145 10.17 10.11 -15.32
N GLY A 146 11.01 10.99 -14.75
CA GLY A 146 10.86 11.40 -13.36
C GLY A 146 9.48 12.01 -13.11
N ALA A 147 8.78 11.52 -12.09
CA ALA A 147 7.42 11.90 -11.74
C ALA A 147 7.08 11.51 -10.29
N THR A 148 6.02 12.12 -9.75
CA THR A 148 5.39 11.66 -8.51
C THR A 148 4.40 10.55 -8.82
N LEU A 149 4.73 9.34 -8.37
CA LEU A 149 3.85 8.17 -8.40
C LEU A 149 3.22 7.98 -7.02
N TRP A 150 2.26 7.08 -6.90
CA TRP A 150 1.69 6.72 -5.60
C TRP A 150 1.26 5.27 -5.61
N TYR A 151 1.38 4.59 -4.48
CA TYR A 151 0.97 3.20 -4.37
C TYR A 151 -0.21 3.04 -3.41
N HIS A 152 -1.09 2.10 -3.74
CA HIS A 152 -2.30 1.83 -2.98
C HIS A 152 -2.81 0.41 -3.23
N ASP A 153 -3.69 -0.06 -2.34
CA ASP A 153 -4.38 -1.33 -2.53
C ASP A 153 -5.31 -1.28 -3.76
N HIS A 154 -5.40 -2.39 -4.48
CA HIS A 154 -6.20 -2.54 -5.69
C HIS A 154 -7.04 -3.82 -5.70
N ALA A 155 -7.32 -4.43 -4.53
CA ALA A 155 -7.96 -5.73 -4.45
C ALA A 155 -9.42 -5.73 -4.92
N MET A 156 -9.77 -6.74 -5.71
CA MET A 156 -11.08 -6.87 -6.34
C MET A 156 -12.25 -6.77 -5.35
N GLY A 157 -13.19 -5.87 -5.65
CA GLY A 157 -14.43 -5.64 -4.90
C GLY A 157 -14.28 -4.87 -3.57
N ILE A 158 -13.05 -4.68 -3.07
CA ILE A 158 -12.79 -4.09 -1.75
C ILE A 158 -11.82 -2.90 -1.76
N THR A 159 -11.31 -2.47 -2.92
CA THR A 159 -10.41 -1.31 -3.06
C THR A 159 -10.90 -0.06 -2.31
N ARG A 160 -12.21 0.22 -2.37
CA ARG A 160 -12.82 1.39 -1.69
C ARG A 160 -12.62 1.39 -0.18
N LEU A 161 -12.53 0.21 0.43
CA LEU A 161 -12.39 0.00 1.88
C LEU A 161 -10.92 0.08 2.32
N LYS A 162 -9.99 0.04 1.36
CA LYS A 162 -8.54 0.03 1.58
C LYS A 162 -7.87 1.34 1.16
N ARG A 163 -8.62 2.28 0.58
CA ARG A 163 -8.16 3.61 0.14
C ARG A 163 -7.63 4.52 1.26
N LEU A 164 -7.69 4.10 2.52
CA LEU A 164 -6.96 4.73 3.62
C LEU A 164 -5.45 4.41 3.62
N CYS A 165 -4.92 3.55 2.74
CA CYS A 165 -3.47 3.30 2.63
C CYS A 165 -2.87 4.02 1.39
N ARG A 166 -2.70 5.33 1.42
CA ARG A 166 -2.00 6.06 0.34
C ARG A 166 -0.57 6.38 0.75
N SER A 167 0.37 6.29 -0.19
CA SER A 167 1.73 6.83 -0.04
C SER A 167 2.27 7.31 -1.38
N CYS A 168 3.11 8.34 -1.34
CA CYS A 168 3.78 8.92 -2.51
C CYS A 168 5.13 8.25 -2.75
N ARG A 169 5.44 8.01 -4.03
CA ARG A 169 6.74 7.62 -4.54
C ARG A 169 7.27 8.77 -5.40
N HIS A 170 8.52 9.15 -5.24
CA HIS A 170 9.16 10.13 -6.13
C HIS A 170 10.17 9.41 -7.02
N VAL A 171 10.14 9.71 -8.32
CA VAL A 171 11.18 9.34 -9.27
C VAL A 171 11.82 10.66 -9.74
N TYR A 172 13.10 10.87 -9.45
CA TYR A 172 13.81 12.10 -9.86
C TYR A 172 14.64 11.90 -11.14
N TYR A 173 14.97 13.02 -11.78
CA TYR A 173 16.11 13.17 -12.69
C TYR A 173 17.33 13.53 -11.84
N SER A 174 18.42 12.78 -11.98
CA SER A 174 19.78 13.29 -11.74
C SER A 174 20.47 13.55 -13.07
#